data_AF-A0A2E1ZPB0-F1
#
_entry.id   AF-A0A2E1ZPB0-F1
#
_cell.length_a   1.000
_cell.length_b   1.000
_cell.length_c   1.000
_cell.angle_alpha   90.00
_cell.angle_beta   90.00
_cell.angle_gamma   90.00
#
_symmetry.space_group_name_H-M   'P 1'
#
loop_
_entity.id
_entity.type
_entity.pdbx_description
1 polymer ?
#
loop_
_entity_poly.entity_id
_entity_poly.type
_entity_poly.pdbx_seq_one_letter_code
_entity_poly.pdbx_strand_id
1 'polypeptide(L)'
;MYVVKKLRSIVAFIIFGALSFGVAAQSTNLSIENYNSVTDERLINPEDHNWLSYRGTLDGWGYSSLDEISASNVSDLEPVWSFSTGVLGGHESPPIVNDGVMFITTPGNLLYAIDAASGDLLWRYQHDLPATYIAFHRTNRGVALYGDKVYMATLDARVIALDAATGEKVWDKAVQDNSFGYYITMAPLAVDGKIMVGTSGGELGIRGFVVALDAETGNEAWRTYTVPGPGEPGNDSWPGESWRTGGAAVWIPGHYDPDLGLAYFGTGNPGPWIGDQRPGDNLYTNSVIALDVDSGEIRAHHQYHWNGSWDWDEVSTPILMPVERAGREFNALVHPGRNGYLWTLERQADRIGFVDAEPYVYQNAFSSIDPETGRPTYDPEHTPATGESVDFCPSLWGGKDWPPAAYNPETGLVYIPVNENHCGVIEGREVTYMPGSSYTGARTEFTLREPEGNIGEIQAWNMNTGEEVWSVEFQSHNWGGILTTGGNLIFSGGTSDRYFRAHDASSGEELWRFRTNSGIIGVPSTFSVDGKQYVAVQSGWGVDAAGMTARIDQQRGTRTFVPQGGVVWVFALSD
;
A
#
# COMPACT_ATOMS: atom_id res chain seq x y z
N MET A 1 40.62 -18.37 76.15
CA MET A 1 39.64 -19.44 75.86
C MET A 1 38.30 -18.78 75.51
N TYR A 2 38.05 -18.53 74.24
CA TYR A 2 36.75 -18.18 73.65
C TYR A 2 36.89 -18.47 72.15
N VAL A 3 36.00 -19.30 71.60
CA VAL A 3 35.15 -19.02 70.43
C VAL A 3 34.27 -20.26 70.21
N VAL A 4 32.99 -19.99 69.92
CA VAL A 4 31.82 -20.86 70.06
C VAL A 4 31.37 -21.47 68.72
N LYS A 5 31.01 -22.76 68.81
CA LYS A 5 30.04 -23.61 68.06
C LYS A 5 29.62 -23.29 66.61
N LYS A 6 29.74 -24.32 65.75
CA LYS A 6 28.89 -24.58 64.57
C LYS A 6 27.92 -25.73 64.89
N LEU A 7 26.62 -25.55 64.61
CA LEU A 7 25.62 -26.62 64.55
C LEU A 7 25.24 -26.87 63.08
N ARG A 8 25.11 -28.13 62.66
CA ARG A 8 24.61 -28.55 61.35
C ARG A 8 23.13 -28.92 61.48
N SER A 9 22.27 -28.35 60.63
CA SER A 9 20.86 -28.74 60.49
C SER A 9 20.69 -29.67 59.29
N ILE A 10 19.91 -30.73 59.50
CA ILE A 10 19.47 -31.72 58.51
C ILE A 10 18.21 -31.19 57.83
N VAL A 11 18.18 -31.17 56.49
CA VAL A 11 17.00 -30.80 55.68
C VAL A 11 16.29 -32.08 55.24
N ALA A 12 15.01 -32.20 55.57
CA ALA A 12 14.13 -33.28 55.11
C ALA A 12 13.47 -32.87 53.77
N PHE A 13 13.57 -33.74 52.77
CA PHE A 13 12.88 -33.58 51.49
C PHE A 13 11.42 -34.07 51.61
N ILE A 14 10.46 -33.17 51.39
CA ILE A 14 9.05 -33.51 51.20
C ILE A 14 8.81 -33.58 49.68
N ILE A 15 8.42 -34.76 49.19
CA ILE A 15 8.03 -34.98 47.79
C ILE A 15 6.57 -34.57 47.66
N PHE A 16 6.31 -33.46 46.97
CA PHE A 16 4.97 -33.11 46.48
C PHE A 16 4.75 -33.83 45.14
N GLY A 17 3.79 -34.75 45.09
CA GLY A 17 3.30 -35.33 43.84
C GLY A 17 2.53 -34.28 43.05
N ALA A 18 3.09 -33.84 41.92
CA ALA A 18 2.38 -33.00 40.97
C ALA A 18 1.35 -33.86 40.23
N LEU A 19 0.07 -33.68 40.56
CA LEU A 19 -1.06 -34.06 39.71
C LEU A 19 -1.06 -33.11 38.50
N SER A 20 -0.56 -33.59 37.37
CA SER A 20 -0.68 -32.92 36.08
C SER A 20 -2.15 -32.99 35.62
N PHE A 21 -2.91 -31.93 35.86
CA PHE A 21 -4.15 -31.70 35.12
C PHE A 21 -3.76 -31.28 33.70
N GLY A 22 -3.86 -32.23 32.77
CA GLY A 22 -3.83 -31.91 31.35
C GLY A 22 -5.09 -31.13 31.01
N VAL A 23 -4.99 -29.80 30.97
CA VAL A 23 -5.99 -28.97 30.28
C VAL A 23 -5.73 -29.19 28.80
N ALA A 24 -6.47 -30.10 28.19
CA ALA A 24 -6.62 -30.08 26.74
C ALA A 24 -7.32 -28.76 26.40
N ALA A 25 -6.57 -27.79 25.85
CA ALA A 25 -7.18 -26.65 25.19
C ALA A 25 -7.99 -27.21 24.01
N GLN A 26 -9.30 -27.32 24.18
CA GLN A 26 -10.20 -27.43 23.04
C GLN A 26 -10.09 -26.08 22.33
N SER A 27 -9.34 -26.02 21.23
CA SER A 27 -9.52 -24.97 20.25
C SER A 27 -10.93 -25.15 19.69
N THR A 28 -11.88 -24.35 20.17
CA THR A 28 -13.11 -24.12 19.43
C THR A 28 -12.69 -23.34 18.18
N ASN A 29 -12.30 -24.05 17.12
CA ASN A 29 -12.32 -23.44 15.79
C ASN A 29 -13.80 -23.16 15.53
N LEU A 30 -14.21 -21.90 15.70
CA LEU A 30 -15.48 -21.42 15.19
C LEU A 30 -15.36 -21.53 13.67
N SER A 31 -15.88 -22.61 13.10
CA SER A 31 -15.90 -22.79 11.66
C SER A 31 -16.93 -21.84 11.07
N ILE A 32 -16.56 -21.13 10.01
CA ILE A 32 -17.50 -20.30 9.24
C ILE A 32 -18.49 -21.25 8.55
N GLU A 33 -19.69 -21.39 9.09
CA GLU A 33 -20.64 -22.42 8.61
C GLU A 33 -21.23 -22.09 7.23
N ASN A 34 -21.30 -20.81 6.85
CA ASN A 34 -21.87 -20.35 5.58
C ASN A 34 -21.06 -19.18 5.00
N TYR A 35 -19.86 -19.45 4.48
CA TYR A 35 -19.11 -18.42 3.77
C TYR A 35 -19.82 -18.07 2.45
N ASN A 36 -20.22 -16.82 2.29
CA ASN A 36 -20.83 -16.35 1.04
C ASN A 36 -19.75 -16.15 -0.01
N SER A 37 -19.81 -16.90 -1.10
CA SER A 37 -18.79 -16.83 -2.14
C SER A 37 -18.69 -15.44 -2.77
N VAL A 38 -17.47 -14.98 -3.01
CA VAL A 38 -17.18 -13.69 -3.64
C VAL A 38 -17.12 -13.88 -5.16
N THR A 39 -18.16 -13.48 -5.87
CA THR A 39 -18.26 -13.59 -7.33
C THR A 39 -17.75 -12.31 -8.02
N ASP A 40 -17.52 -12.38 -9.34
CA ASP A 40 -17.22 -11.18 -10.14
C ASP A 40 -18.30 -10.10 -10.02
N GLU A 41 -19.57 -10.49 -10.00
CA GLU A 41 -20.69 -9.57 -9.82
C GLU A 41 -20.61 -8.82 -8.49
N ARG A 42 -20.24 -9.50 -7.39
CA ARG A 42 -20.06 -8.90 -6.08
C ARG A 42 -18.79 -8.05 -5.99
N LEU A 43 -17.73 -8.37 -6.73
CA LEU A 43 -16.54 -7.52 -6.77
C LEU A 43 -16.78 -6.23 -7.59
N ILE A 44 -17.57 -6.32 -8.67
CA ILE A 44 -17.95 -5.17 -9.49
C ILE A 44 -18.97 -4.28 -8.76
N ASN A 45 -19.96 -4.89 -8.12
CA ASN A 45 -21.02 -4.21 -7.37
C ASN A 45 -21.09 -4.78 -5.94
N PRO A 46 -20.15 -4.41 -5.06
CA PRO A 46 -20.13 -4.90 -3.68
C PRO A 46 -21.35 -4.41 -2.92
N GLU A 47 -21.90 -5.27 -2.06
CA GLU A 47 -22.94 -4.84 -1.13
C GLU A 47 -22.34 -3.88 -0.10
N ASP A 48 -23.05 -2.80 0.24
CA ASP A 48 -22.58 -1.71 1.09
C ASP A 48 -22.07 -2.15 2.47
N HIS A 49 -22.58 -3.27 3.00
CA HIS A 49 -22.16 -3.82 4.28
C HIS A 49 -20.81 -4.55 4.23
N ASN A 50 -20.26 -4.79 3.05
CA ASN A 50 -18.99 -5.48 2.82
C ASN A 50 -17.85 -4.53 2.46
N TRP A 51 -16.62 -5.03 2.62
CA TRP A 51 -15.40 -4.41 2.10
C TRP A 51 -14.58 -5.49 1.37
N LEU A 52 -14.94 -5.79 0.12
CA LEU A 52 -14.50 -7.01 -0.57
C LEU A 52 -13.14 -6.90 -1.27
N SER A 53 -12.63 -5.69 -1.46
CA SER A 53 -11.37 -5.44 -2.19
C SER A 53 -10.47 -4.44 -1.43
N TYR A 54 -9.24 -4.26 -1.90
CA TYR A 54 -8.22 -3.41 -1.25
C TYR A 54 -8.73 -1.99 -0.91
N ARG A 55 -9.62 -1.43 -1.74
CA ARG A 55 -10.20 -0.09 -1.57
C ARG A 55 -11.73 -0.11 -1.44
N GLY A 56 -12.33 -1.27 -1.12
CA GLY A 56 -13.78 -1.47 -1.08
C GLY A 56 -14.31 -1.82 -2.47
N THR A 57 -14.01 -0.98 -3.46
CA THR A 57 -14.39 -1.14 -4.88
C THR A 57 -13.17 -1.33 -5.79
N LEU A 58 -13.41 -1.91 -6.98
CA LEU A 58 -12.36 -2.18 -7.96
C LEU A 58 -11.83 -0.93 -8.69
N ASP A 59 -12.56 0.18 -8.66
CA ASP A 59 -12.15 1.48 -9.22
C ASP A 59 -11.18 2.28 -8.33
N GLY A 60 -10.93 1.79 -7.10
CA GLY A 60 -9.94 2.35 -6.20
C GLY A 60 -10.40 3.53 -5.35
N TRP A 61 -11.72 3.80 -5.27
CA TRP A 61 -12.21 5.02 -4.63
C TRP A 61 -11.92 5.11 -3.14
N GLY A 62 -11.82 3.98 -2.42
CA GLY A 62 -11.67 4.04 -0.96
C GLY A 62 -12.87 4.70 -0.29
N TYR A 63 -14.05 4.51 -0.88
CA TYR A 63 -15.32 5.07 -0.44
C TYR A 63 -16.29 3.95 -0.04
N SER A 64 -17.14 4.25 0.93
CA SER A 64 -18.31 3.44 1.29
C SER A 64 -19.54 4.34 1.36
N SER A 65 -20.67 3.86 0.84
CA SER A 65 -21.97 4.53 0.96
C SER A 65 -22.56 4.52 2.37
N LEU A 66 -21.97 3.77 3.31
CA LEU A 66 -22.46 3.71 4.69
C LEU A 66 -22.39 5.08 5.37
N ASP A 67 -23.50 5.50 5.98
CA ASP A 67 -23.72 6.84 6.52
C ASP A 67 -24.24 6.86 7.97
N GLU A 68 -24.33 5.70 8.63
CA GLU A 68 -24.74 5.63 10.04
C GLU A 68 -23.78 6.44 10.92
N ILE A 69 -22.47 6.32 10.67
CA ILE A 69 -21.43 7.18 11.23
C ILE A 69 -21.27 8.38 10.30
N SER A 70 -21.61 9.56 10.80
CA SER A 70 -21.66 10.81 10.05
C SER A 70 -20.97 11.96 10.79
N ALA A 71 -20.73 13.07 10.09
CA ALA A 71 -20.22 14.31 10.68
C ALA A 71 -21.03 14.80 11.90
N SER A 72 -22.31 14.40 12.02
CA SER A 72 -23.18 14.81 13.13
C SER A 72 -23.04 13.99 14.41
N ASN A 73 -22.51 12.77 14.34
CA ASN A 73 -22.45 11.82 15.47
C ASN A 73 -21.09 11.14 15.67
N VAL A 74 -20.10 11.38 14.78
CA VAL A 74 -18.76 10.78 14.88
C VAL A 74 -18.03 11.10 16.19
N SER A 75 -18.41 12.17 16.89
CA SER A 75 -17.88 12.49 18.23
C SER A 75 -18.15 11.39 19.27
N ASP A 76 -19.17 10.57 19.06
CA ASP A 76 -19.60 9.49 19.95
C ASP A 76 -19.00 8.13 19.56
N LEU A 77 -18.08 8.12 18.59
CA LEU A 77 -17.41 6.91 18.11
C LEU A 77 -16.46 6.36 19.18
N GLU A 78 -16.60 5.08 19.52
CA GLU A 78 -15.81 4.41 20.56
C GLU A 78 -15.12 3.14 20.03
N PRO A 79 -13.95 2.76 20.57
CA PRO A 79 -13.37 1.46 20.28
C PRO A 79 -14.25 0.36 20.89
N VAL A 80 -14.80 -0.52 20.05
CA VAL A 80 -15.69 -1.61 20.48
C VAL A 80 -14.92 -2.91 20.75
N TRP A 81 -13.84 -3.16 20.01
CA TRP A 81 -12.90 -4.23 20.30
C TRP A 81 -11.53 -3.95 19.68
N SER A 82 -10.53 -4.70 20.11
CA SER A 82 -9.20 -4.69 19.51
C SER A 82 -8.57 -6.08 19.54
N PHE A 83 -7.76 -6.39 18.54
CA PHE A 83 -7.08 -7.69 18.40
C PHE A 83 -5.59 -7.48 18.18
N SER A 84 -4.75 -8.00 19.09
CA SER A 84 -3.29 -7.97 18.87
C SER A 84 -2.87 -9.12 17.95
N THR A 85 -2.13 -8.77 16.90
CA THR A 85 -1.62 -9.74 15.92
C THR A 85 -0.43 -10.55 16.44
N GLY A 86 0.15 -10.18 17.59
CA GLY A 86 1.37 -10.80 18.11
C GLY A 86 2.62 -10.56 17.25
N VAL A 87 2.52 -9.73 16.21
CA VAL A 87 3.61 -9.38 15.29
C VAL A 87 3.95 -7.90 15.45
N LEU A 88 5.23 -7.56 15.35
CA LEU A 88 5.73 -6.18 15.32
C LEU A 88 6.09 -5.78 13.88
N GLY A 89 6.08 -4.47 13.61
CA GLY A 89 6.50 -3.89 12.34
C GLY A 89 5.35 -3.22 11.59
N GLY A 90 5.60 -2.90 10.32
CA GLY A 90 4.68 -2.14 9.47
C GLY A 90 3.44 -2.95 9.04
N HIS A 91 2.32 -2.74 9.72
CA HIS A 91 1.02 -3.31 9.35
C HIS A 91 0.34 -2.39 8.33
N GLU A 92 0.32 -2.81 7.07
CA GLU A 92 -0.17 -2.01 5.93
C GLU A 92 -1.56 -2.46 5.45
N SER A 93 -1.93 -3.72 5.70
CA SER A 93 -3.15 -4.34 5.16
C SER A 93 -4.44 -3.67 5.66
N PRO A 94 -5.41 -3.43 4.77
CA PRO A 94 -6.77 -3.14 5.17
C PRO A 94 -7.44 -4.40 5.74
N PRO A 95 -8.32 -4.26 6.74
CA PRO A 95 -9.29 -5.30 7.06
C PRO A 95 -10.29 -5.49 5.90
N ILE A 96 -10.24 -6.66 5.26
CA ILE A 96 -11.16 -7.04 4.17
C ILE A 96 -12.32 -7.82 4.80
N VAL A 97 -13.57 -7.40 4.58
CA VAL A 97 -14.73 -7.98 5.26
C VAL A 97 -15.76 -8.51 4.27
N ASN A 98 -16.12 -9.78 4.43
CA ASN A 98 -17.19 -10.44 3.67
C ASN A 98 -18.18 -11.09 4.65
N ASP A 99 -19.39 -10.55 4.71
CA ASP A 99 -20.51 -11.01 5.54
C ASP A 99 -20.12 -11.32 6.98
N GLY A 100 -19.47 -10.35 7.62
CA GLY A 100 -19.04 -10.45 9.02
C GLY A 100 -17.74 -11.23 9.25
N VAL A 101 -17.10 -11.77 8.20
CA VAL A 101 -15.76 -12.38 8.31
C VAL A 101 -14.70 -11.38 7.86
N MET A 102 -13.81 -11.00 8.78
CA MET A 102 -12.70 -10.09 8.54
C MET A 102 -11.39 -10.84 8.27
N PHE A 103 -10.72 -10.50 7.18
CA PHE A 103 -9.40 -10.99 6.82
C PHE A 103 -8.37 -9.88 6.94
N ILE A 104 -7.27 -10.17 7.64
CA ILE A 104 -6.11 -9.28 7.76
C ILE A 104 -4.82 -10.06 7.53
N THR A 105 -3.81 -9.36 7.01
CA THR A 105 -2.43 -9.88 6.97
C THR A 105 -1.49 -9.01 7.78
N THR A 106 -0.37 -9.59 8.20
CA THR A 106 0.69 -8.90 8.96
C THR A 106 2.03 -8.98 8.24
N PRO A 107 3.04 -8.20 8.70
CA PRO A 107 4.45 -8.52 8.45
C PRO A 107 4.75 -10.00 8.69
N GLY A 108 5.59 -10.60 7.84
CA GLY A 108 5.95 -12.01 7.97
C GLY A 108 4.89 -13.01 7.48
N ASN A 109 3.91 -12.57 6.68
CA ASN A 109 2.95 -13.43 5.98
C ASN A 109 2.11 -14.32 6.90
N LEU A 110 1.58 -13.71 7.95
CA LEU A 110 0.52 -14.28 8.78
C LEU A 110 -0.82 -13.69 8.35
N LEU A 111 -1.81 -14.55 8.19
CA LEU A 111 -3.18 -14.20 7.80
C LEU A 111 -4.14 -14.66 8.90
N TYR A 112 -5.06 -13.78 9.29
CA TYR A 112 -6.12 -14.07 10.25
C TYR A 112 -7.50 -13.92 9.62
N ALA A 113 -8.40 -14.84 9.96
CA ALA A 113 -9.83 -14.65 9.83
C ALA A 113 -10.44 -14.41 11.22
N ILE A 114 -11.20 -13.33 11.35
CA ILE A 114 -11.73 -12.82 12.61
C ILE A 114 -13.23 -12.55 12.41
N ASP A 115 -14.05 -12.83 13.41
CA ASP A 115 -15.44 -12.38 13.44
C ASP A 115 -15.45 -10.84 13.58
N ALA A 116 -15.96 -10.15 12.57
CA ALA A 116 -15.82 -8.71 12.43
C ALA A 116 -16.62 -7.91 13.48
N ALA A 117 -17.66 -8.51 14.08
CA ALA A 117 -18.47 -7.86 15.10
C ALA A 117 -17.88 -8.03 16.51
N SER A 118 -17.38 -9.23 16.83
CA SER A 118 -16.91 -9.58 18.18
C SER A 118 -15.40 -9.49 18.37
N GLY A 119 -14.62 -9.59 17.28
CA GLY A 119 -13.16 -9.71 17.34
C GLY A 119 -12.66 -11.12 17.67
N ASP A 120 -13.54 -12.12 17.71
CA ASP A 120 -13.16 -13.50 17.98
C ASP A 120 -12.35 -14.10 16.82
N LEU A 121 -11.26 -14.78 17.17
CA LEU A 121 -10.43 -15.47 16.19
C LEU A 121 -11.17 -16.70 15.65
N LEU A 122 -11.38 -16.74 14.33
CA LEU A 122 -12.00 -17.88 13.65
C LEU A 122 -10.92 -18.90 13.25
N TRP A 123 -9.91 -18.44 12.50
CA TRP A 123 -8.74 -19.24 12.13
C TRP A 123 -7.54 -18.34 11.80
N ARG A 124 -6.33 -18.93 11.74
CA ARG A 124 -5.12 -18.25 11.28
C ARG A 124 -4.23 -19.16 10.44
N TYR A 125 -3.49 -18.55 9.51
CA TYR A 125 -2.53 -19.24 8.66
C TYR A 125 -1.18 -18.50 8.66
N GLN A 126 -0.10 -19.22 9.00
CA GLN A 126 1.28 -18.72 8.91
C GLN A 126 1.97 -19.37 7.71
N HIS A 127 2.51 -18.55 6.80
CA HIS A 127 3.44 -19.05 5.79
C HIS A 127 4.86 -19.13 6.37
N ASP A 128 5.50 -20.29 6.26
CA ASP A 128 6.87 -20.47 6.74
C ASP A 128 7.87 -19.89 5.73
N LEU A 129 8.47 -18.75 6.09
CA LEU A 129 9.50 -18.11 5.27
C LEU A 129 10.86 -18.81 5.44
N PRO A 130 11.58 -19.13 4.35
CA PRO A 130 12.94 -19.67 4.44
C PRO A 130 13.86 -18.70 5.18
N ALA A 131 14.76 -19.17 6.06
CA ALA A 131 15.64 -18.28 6.83
C ALA A 131 16.54 -17.35 5.98
N THR A 132 16.77 -17.70 4.72
CA THR A 132 17.64 -16.98 3.77
C THR A 132 16.87 -16.07 2.80
N TYR A 133 15.57 -15.87 3.00
CA TYR A 133 14.78 -15.03 2.10
C TYR A 133 15.27 -13.58 2.04
N ILE A 134 15.15 -12.97 0.87
CA ILE A 134 15.56 -11.59 0.59
C ILE A 134 14.30 -10.73 0.43
N ALA A 135 14.13 -9.76 1.33
CA ALA A 135 13.08 -8.75 1.21
C ALA A 135 13.54 -7.46 1.91
N PHE A 136 13.61 -6.35 1.17
CA PHE A 136 13.96 -5.04 1.73
C PHE A 136 12.83 -4.49 2.58
N HIS A 137 11.59 -4.70 2.14
CA HIS A 137 10.38 -4.28 2.85
C HIS A 137 9.65 -5.53 3.35
N ARG A 138 9.65 -5.74 4.67
CA ARG A 138 9.02 -6.91 5.31
C ARG A 138 7.57 -6.59 5.71
N THR A 139 6.75 -6.20 4.75
CA THR A 139 5.33 -5.84 4.95
C THR A 139 4.40 -6.74 4.15
N ASN A 140 3.09 -6.60 4.38
CA ASN A 140 2.05 -7.22 3.56
C ASN A 140 0.83 -6.30 3.52
N ARG A 141 0.30 -6.07 2.31
CA ARG A 141 -0.78 -5.12 2.04
C ARG A 141 -2.16 -5.76 1.93
N GLY A 142 -2.30 -7.06 2.21
CA GLY A 142 -3.60 -7.69 2.40
C GLY A 142 -3.84 -8.89 1.50
N VAL A 143 -5.12 -9.16 1.29
CA VAL A 143 -5.63 -10.34 0.57
C VAL A 143 -6.55 -9.92 -0.57
N ALA A 144 -6.77 -10.85 -1.50
CA ALA A 144 -7.95 -10.84 -2.35
C ALA A 144 -8.92 -11.94 -1.90
N LEU A 145 -10.22 -11.72 -2.13
CA LEU A 145 -11.25 -12.73 -1.98
C LEU A 145 -11.79 -13.09 -3.36
N TYR A 146 -11.98 -14.39 -3.64
CA TYR A 146 -12.63 -14.85 -4.85
C TYR A 146 -13.17 -16.28 -4.66
N GLY A 147 -14.42 -16.50 -5.06
CA GLY A 147 -15.15 -17.73 -4.81
C GLY A 147 -15.23 -18.01 -3.31
N ASP A 148 -14.81 -19.20 -2.92
CA ASP A 148 -14.71 -19.69 -1.53
C ASP A 148 -13.30 -19.56 -0.93
N LYS A 149 -12.41 -18.75 -1.56
CA LYS A 149 -10.99 -18.68 -1.20
C LYS A 149 -10.53 -17.26 -0.86
N VAL A 150 -9.47 -17.22 -0.06
CA VAL A 150 -8.69 -16.03 0.24
C VAL A 150 -7.25 -16.21 -0.27
N TYR A 151 -6.71 -15.17 -0.91
CA TYR A 151 -5.42 -15.22 -1.60
C TYR A 151 -4.44 -14.22 -0.97
N MET A 152 -3.23 -14.69 -0.65
CA MET A 152 -2.16 -13.88 -0.09
C MET A 152 -0.88 -14.07 -0.88
N ALA A 153 -0.22 -12.97 -1.23
CA ALA A 153 1.13 -12.99 -1.78
C ALA A 153 2.20 -12.89 -0.68
N THR A 154 3.38 -13.48 -0.91
CA THR A 154 4.39 -13.70 0.14
C THR A 154 5.76 -13.10 -0.15
N LEU A 155 6.54 -12.89 0.92
CA LEU A 155 7.87 -12.29 0.87
C LEU A 155 8.94 -13.19 0.21
N ASP A 156 8.62 -14.45 -0.09
CA ASP A 156 9.44 -15.38 -0.87
C ASP A 156 8.92 -15.57 -2.31
N ALA A 157 8.16 -14.59 -2.82
CA ALA A 157 7.64 -14.51 -4.19
C ALA A 157 6.69 -15.66 -4.56
N ARG A 158 5.71 -15.91 -3.68
CA ARG A 158 4.66 -16.92 -3.88
C ARG A 158 3.27 -16.31 -3.74
N VAL A 159 2.27 -17.02 -4.25
CA VAL A 159 0.86 -16.78 -4.00
C VAL A 159 0.27 -18.02 -3.37
N ILE A 160 -0.52 -17.83 -2.32
CA ILE A 160 -1.16 -18.89 -1.55
C ILE A 160 -2.66 -18.67 -1.62
N ALA A 161 -3.40 -19.71 -1.97
CA ALA A 161 -4.85 -19.77 -1.81
C ALA A 161 -5.22 -20.64 -0.62
N LEU A 162 -6.06 -20.10 0.24
CA LEU A 162 -6.64 -20.80 1.38
C LEU A 162 -8.15 -20.86 1.20
N ASP A 163 -8.76 -21.93 1.67
CA ASP A 163 -10.21 -22.00 1.88
C ASP A 163 -10.59 -20.91 2.89
N ALA A 164 -11.53 -20.03 2.52
CA ALA A 164 -11.85 -18.86 3.31
C ALA A 164 -12.58 -19.21 4.63
N ALA A 165 -13.26 -20.36 4.67
CA ALA A 165 -14.01 -20.79 5.84
C ALA A 165 -13.14 -21.47 6.91
N THR A 166 -12.07 -22.14 6.49
CA THR A 166 -11.25 -23.02 7.35
C THR A 166 -9.79 -22.59 7.48
N GLY A 167 -9.28 -21.79 6.54
CA GLY A 167 -7.87 -21.45 6.44
C GLY A 167 -6.99 -22.58 5.91
N GLU A 168 -7.57 -23.69 5.45
CA GLU A 168 -6.81 -24.80 4.87
C GLU A 168 -6.22 -24.40 3.51
N LYS A 169 -4.95 -24.76 3.30
CA LYS A 169 -4.25 -24.43 2.07
C LYS A 169 -4.77 -25.25 0.90
N VAL A 170 -5.32 -24.58 -0.11
CA VAL A 170 -5.81 -25.18 -1.36
C VAL A 170 -4.65 -25.36 -2.34
N TRP A 171 -3.90 -24.28 -2.61
CA TRP A 171 -2.72 -24.32 -3.45
C TRP A 171 -1.70 -23.25 -3.05
N ASP A 172 -0.47 -23.44 -3.52
CA ASP A 172 0.66 -22.55 -3.21
C ASP A 172 1.70 -22.62 -4.34
N LYS A 173 1.98 -21.47 -4.95
CA LYS A 173 2.71 -21.35 -6.21
C LYS A 173 3.77 -20.26 -6.11
N ALA A 174 5.02 -20.62 -6.39
CA ALA A 174 6.05 -19.62 -6.64
C ALA A 174 5.80 -18.94 -7.99
N VAL A 175 5.89 -17.61 -8.02
CA VAL A 175 5.80 -16.82 -9.25
C VAL A 175 7.16 -16.32 -9.73
N GLN A 176 8.17 -16.31 -8.85
CA GLN A 176 9.58 -16.02 -9.14
C GLN A 176 10.52 -16.63 -8.09
N ASP A 177 11.83 -16.56 -8.37
CA ASP A 177 12.89 -16.99 -7.45
C ASP A 177 13.37 -15.82 -6.56
N ASN A 178 13.12 -15.94 -5.26
CA ASN A 178 13.51 -14.94 -4.27
C ASN A 178 15.02 -14.70 -4.18
N SER A 179 15.87 -15.67 -4.56
CA SER A 179 17.32 -15.50 -4.53
C SER A 179 17.84 -14.44 -5.52
N PHE A 180 17.01 -14.07 -6.51
CA PHE A 180 17.28 -12.96 -7.44
C PHE A 180 16.75 -11.62 -6.93
N GLY A 181 16.16 -11.57 -5.73
CA GLY A 181 15.63 -10.35 -5.12
C GLY A 181 14.14 -10.12 -5.33
N TYR A 182 13.42 -11.07 -5.93
CA TYR A 182 11.96 -11.00 -6.06
C TYR A 182 11.27 -11.30 -4.72
N TYR A 183 10.38 -10.41 -4.29
CA TYR A 183 9.49 -10.63 -3.15
C TYR A 183 8.17 -9.88 -3.39
N ILE A 184 7.10 -10.19 -2.67
CA ILE A 184 5.80 -9.56 -2.91
C ILE A 184 5.22 -9.03 -1.61
N THR A 185 4.90 -7.73 -1.60
CA THR A 185 4.25 -7.04 -0.49
C THR A 185 2.80 -6.65 -0.78
N MET A 186 2.41 -6.56 -2.06
CA MET A 186 1.05 -6.15 -2.45
C MET A 186 -0.02 -7.18 -2.07
N ALA A 187 -1.26 -6.71 -1.90
CA ALA A 187 -2.42 -7.57 -2.00
C ALA A 187 -2.63 -8.00 -3.48
N PRO A 188 -3.13 -9.21 -3.75
CA PRO A 188 -3.55 -9.59 -5.09
C PRO A 188 -4.77 -8.78 -5.56
N LEU A 189 -4.96 -8.69 -6.88
CA LEU A 189 -6.20 -8.24 -7.51
C LEU A 189 -6.95 -9.46 -8.06
N ALA A 190 -8.20 -9.68 -7.65
CA ALA A 190 -9.05 -10.74 -8.17
C ALA A 190 -10.05 -10.18 -9.21
N VAL A 191 -10.02 -10.70 -10.43
CA VAL A 191 -10.95 -10.34 -11.52
C VAL A 191 -11.11 -11.54 -12.45
N ASP A 192 -12.35 -11.89 -12.79
CA ASP A 192 -12.73 -12.88 -13.80
C ASP A 192 -11.98 -14.21 -13.67
N GLY A 193 -12.02 -14.78 -12.46
CA GLY A 193 -11.36 -16.04 -12.14
C GLY A 193 -9.84 -15.98 -12.10
N LYS A 194 -9.24 -14.78 -12.15
CA LYS A 194 -7.79 -14.57 -12.17
C LYS A 194 -7.34 -13.80 -10.93
N ILE A 195 -6.22 -14.25 -10.37
CA ILE A 195 -5.51 -13.63 -9.26
C ILE A 195 -4.25 -12.99 -9.81
N MET A 196 -4.27 -11.67 -9.95
CA MET A 196 -3.18 -10.88 -10.49
C MET A 196 -2.26 -10.37 -9.39
N VAL A 197 -0.97 -10.63 -9.54
CA VAL A 197 0.09 -10.10 -8.65
C VAL A 197 1.25 -9.56 -9.46
N GLY A 198 1.84 -8.49 -8.96
CA GLY A 198 3.13 -7.98 -9.39
C GLY A 198 4.28 -8.48 -8.50
N THR A 199 5.32 -7.67 -8.38
CA THR A 199 6.50 -7.96 -7.57
C THR A 199 7.12 -6.67 -7.02
N SER A 200 7.78 -6.79 -5.88
CA SER A 200 8.75 -5.84 -5.34
C SER A 200 10.18 -6.22 -5.74
N GLY A 201 11.14 -5.31 -5.50
CA GLY A 201 12.57 -5.55 -5.74
C GLY A 201 13.23 -4.62 -6.76
N GLY A 202 12.66 -3.45 -7.06
CA GLY A 202 13.26 -2.45 -7.96
C GLY A 202 14.72 -2.14 -7.59
N GLU A 203 14.98 -2.00 -6.29
CA GLU A 203 16.31 -1.72 -5.70
C GLU A 203 17.27 -2.91 -5.79
N LEU A 204 16.78 -4.08 -6.22
CA LEU A 204 17.53 -5.33 -6.35
C LEU A 204 17.79 -5.70 -7.81
N GLY A 205 17.40 -4.84 -8.76
CA GLY A 205 17.65 -5.06 -10.19
C GLY A 205 16.85 -6.22 -10.76
N ILE A 206 15.62 -6.43 -10.30
CA ILE A 206 14.70 -7.39 -10.91
C ILE A 206 14.26 -6.93 -12.31
N ARG A 207 13.64 -7.83 -13.06
CA ARG A 207 12.76 -7.49 -14.20
C ARG A 207 11.30 -7.59 -13.75
N GLY A 208 10.63 -6.45 -13.58
CA GLY A 208 9.24 -6.36 -13.13
C GLY A 208 8.23 -7.01 -14.08
N PHE A 209 7.10 -7.43 -13.54
CA PHE A 209 5.98 -8.05 -14.28
C PHE A 209 4.68 -7.94 -13.48
N VAL A 210 3.56 -8.18 -14.17
CA VAL A 210 2.29 -8.64 -13.60
C VAL A 210 2.04 -10.07 -14.10
N VAL A 211 1.61 -10.96 -13.22
CA VAL A 211 1.22 -12.33 -13.56
C VAL A 211 -0.22 -12.57 -13.10
N ALA A 212 -1.02 -13.19 -13.95
CA ALA A 212 -2.34 -13.70 -13.59
C ALA A 212 -2.27 -15.21 -13.36
N LEU A 213 -2.82 -15.64 -12.22
CA LEU A 213 -2.99 -17.04 -11.88
C LEU A 213 -4.48 -17.40 -11.93
N ASP A 214 -4.81 -18.54 -12.48
CA ASP A 214 -6.15 -19.12 -12.36
C ASP A 214 -6.49 -19.33 -10.88
N ALA A 215 -7.64 -18.79 -10.44
CA ALA A 215 -8.04 -18.75 -9.03
C ALA A 215 -8.19 -20.16 -8.42
N GLU A 216 -8.65 -21.14 -9.21
CA GLU A 216 -8.91 -22.50 -8.73
C GLU A 216 -7.63 -23.34 -8.64
N THR A 217 -6.72 -23.20 -9.60
CA THR A 217 -5.57 -24.11 -9.77
C THR A 217 -4.22 -23.47 -9.45
N GLY A 218 -4.16 -22.13 -9.41
CA GLY A 218 -2.93 -21.36 -9.29
C GLY A 218 -2.00 -21.47 -10.50
N ASN A 219 -2.48 -22.01 -11.63
CA ASN A 219 -1.68 -22.08 -12.85
C ASN A 219 -1.59 -20.69 -13.50
N GLU A 220 -0.42 -20.36 -14.04
CA GLU A 220 -0.22 -19.10 -14.77
C GLU A 220 -1.12 -19.06 -16.01
N ALA A 221 -2.03 -18.10 -16.05
CA ALA A 221 -2.88 -17.81 -17.20
C ALA A 221 -2.11 -16.97 -18.22
N TRP A 222 -1.47 -15.90 -17.74
CA TRP A 222 -0.58 -15.05 -18.51
C TRP A 222 0.42 -14.32 -17.60
N ARG A 223 1.48 -13.79 -18.22
CA ARG A 223 2.47 -12.93 -17.59
C ARG A 223 2.91 -11.85 -18.55
N THR A 224 2.98 -10.64 -18.03
CA THR A 224 3.36 -9.46 -18.77
C THR A 224 4.48 -8.75 -18.04
N TYR A 225 5.66 -8.69 -18.66
CA TYR A 225 6.78 -7.95 -18.11
C TYR A 225 6.57 -6.44 -18.30
N THR A 226 6.80 -5.67 -17.24
CA THR A 226 6.73 -4.20 -17.26
C THR A 226 8.02 -3.57 -17.78
N VAL A 227 9.08 -4.38 -17.91
CA VAL A 227 10.30 -4.07 -18.66
C VAL A 227 10.32 -4.93 -19.93
N PRO A 228 10.13 -4.36 -21.12
CA PRO A 228 10.07 -5.09 -22.38
C PRO A 228 11.46 -5.60 -22.80
N GLY A 229 11.50 -6.86 -23.23
CA GLY A 229 12.67 -7.54 -23.78
C GLY A 229 12.71 -7.50 -25.32
N PRO A 230 13.75 -8.06 -25.96
CA PRO A 230 13.91 -8.00 -27.41
C PRO A 230 12.69 -8.50 -28.18
N GLY A 231 12.13 -7.64 -29.03
CA GLY A 231 10.94 -7.92 -29.84
C GLY A 231 9.61 -7.52 -29.19
N GLU A 232 9.62 -7.11 -27.93
CA GLU A 232 8.45 -6.55 -27.24
C GLU A 232 8.39 -5.01 -27.45
N PRO A 233 7.19 -4.41 -27.60
CA PRO A 233 7.04 -2.95 -27.71
C PRO A 233 7.72 -2.20 -26.55
N GLY A 234 8.45 -1.12 -26.86
CA GLY A 234 9.16 -0.30 -25.88
C GLY A 234 10.58 -0.76 -25.55
N ASN A 235 11.03 -1.95 -26.00
CA ASN A 235 12.40 -2.42 -25.74
C ASN A 235 13.48 -1.53 -26.39
N ASP A 236 13.15 -0.84 -27.47
CA ASP A 236 14.01 0.15 -28.12
C ASP A 236 14.36 1.36 -27.24
N SER A 237 13.62 1.57 -26.15
CA SER A 237 13.94 2.56 -25.11
C SER A 237 14.96 2.10 -24.06
N TRP A 238 15.46 0.85 -24.16
CA TRP A 238 16.49 0.30 -23.28
C TRP A 238 17.81 0.07 -24.01
N PRO A 239 18.95 0.55 -23.46
CA PRO A 239 20.24 0.35 -24.08
C PRO A 239 20.75 -1.09 -23.84
N GLY A 240 21.06 -1.80 -24.93
CA GLY A 240 21.67 -3.13 -24.88
C GLY A 240 20.85 -4.12 -24.03
N GLU A 241 21.47 -4.69 -23.01
CA GLU A 241 20.85 -5.70 -22.13
C GLU A 241 20.37 -5.13 -20.78
N SER A 242 20.33 -3.81 -20.61
CA SER A 242 19.89 -3.15 -19.36
C SER A 242 18.47 -3.54 -18.94
N TRP A 243 17.60 -3.88 -19.90
CA TRP A 243 16.23 -4.38 -19.66
C TRP A 243 16.18 -5.63 -18.76
N ARG A 244 17.26 -6.41 -18.65
CA ARG A 244 17.30 -7.61 -17.81
C ARG A 244 17.25 -7.31 -16.32
N THR A 245 17.70 -6.12 -15.93
CA THR A 245 17.77 -5.66 -14.53
C THR A 245 17.09 -4.30 -14.37
N GLY A 246 16.09 -4.03 -15.21
CA GLY A 246 15.50 -2.72 -15.41
C GLY A 246 14.57 -2.23 -14.30
N GLY A 247 14.32 -3.01 -13.24
CA GLY A 247 13.40 -2.63 -12.16
C GLY A 247 11.94 -2.74 -12.59
N ALA A 248 11.21 -1.62 -12.57
CA ALA A 248 9.78 -1.48 -12.89
C ALA A 248 8.88 -2.40 -12.07
N ALA A 249 9.19 -2.53 -10.78
CA ALA A 249 8.42 -3.34 -9.83
C ALA A 249 6.94 -2.87 -9.78
N VAL A 250 6.02 -3.79 -9.59
CA VAL A 250 4.57 -3.51 -9.42
C VAL A 250 4.18 -4.01 -8.06
N TRP A 251 4.18 -3.13 -7.07
CA TRP A 251 4.08 -3.51 -5.66
C TRP A 251 2.85 -2.93 -4.95
N ILE A 252 1.88 -2.42 -5.72
CA ILE A 252 0.55 -1.98 -5.26
C ILE A 252 -0.53 -2.69 -6.08
N PRO A 253 -1.68 -3.06 -5.45
CA PRO A 253 -2.82 -3.65 -6.15
C PRO A 253 -3.32 -2.77 -7.30
N GLY A 254 -3.69 -3.41 -8.41
CA GLY A 254 -4.32 -2.73 -9.53
C GLY A 254 -5.78 -2.37 -9.26
N HIS A 255 -6.35 -1.58 -10.15
CA HIS A 255 -7.76 -1.22 -10.22
C HIS A 255 -8.33 -1.72 -11.55
N TYR A 256 -9.63 -1.92 -11.64
CA TYR A 256 -10.26 -2.58 -12.79
C TYR A 256 -11.45 -1.79 -13.30
N ASP A 257 -11.51 -1.62 -14.63
CA ASP A 257 -12.64 -1.08 -15.35
C ASP A 257 -13.39 -2.23 -16.06
N PRO A 258 -14.56 -2.65 -15.54
CA PRO A 258 -15.32 -3.77 -16.10
C PRO A 258 -15.93 -3.44 -17.47
N ASP A 259 -16.16 -2.17 -17.80
CA ASP A 259 -16.74 -1.78 -19.09
C ASP A 259 -15.72 -1.94 -20.22
N LEU A 260 -14.44 -1.74 -19.90
CA LEU A 260 -13.34 -1.89 -20.84
C LEU A 260 -12.67 -3.27 -20.78
N GLY A 261 -12.87 -4.03 -19.71
CA GLY A 261 -12.13 -5.29 -19.48
C GLY A 261 -10.65 -5.05 -19.17
N LEU A 262 -10.31 -3.89 -18.62
CA LEU A 262 -8.92 -3.45 -18.41
C LEU A 262 -8.58 -3.32 -16.92
N ALA A 263 -7.47 -3.94 -16.52
CA ALA A 263 -6.83 -3.72 -15.23
C ALA A 263 -5.69 -2.71 -15.35
N TYR A 264 -5.68 -1.71 -14.49
CA TYR A 264 -4.67 -0.65 -14.44
C TYR A 264 -3.69 -0.92 -13.32
N PHE A 265 -2.39 -0.78 -13.62
CA PHE A 265 -1.32 -0.90 -12.65
C PHE A 265 -0.33 0.24 -12.80
N GLY A 266 0.08 0.83 -11.68
CA GLY A 266 1.27 1.68 -11.63
C GLY A 266 2.56 0.84 -11.65
N THR A 267 3.61 1.37 -12.26
CA THR A 267 4.93 0.72 -12.34
C THR A 267 6.01 1.54 -11.65
N GLY A 268 6.96 0.84 -11.06
CA GLY A 268 8.01 1.42 -10.25
C GLY A 268 9.19 1.98 -11.03
N ASN A 269 10.20 2.35 -10.26
CA ASN A 269 11.44 2.94 -10.71
C ASN A 269 12.24 2.05 -11.68
N PRO A 270 13.00 2.67 -12.60
CA PRO A 270 13.99 1.96 -13.40
C PRO A 270 15.29 1.67 -12.62
N GLY A 271 15.90 0.51 -12.87
CA GLY A 271 17.16 0.06 -12.26
C GLY A 271 18.37 0.16 -13.20
N PRO A 272 19.58 0.58 -12.73
CA PRO A 272 19.86 1.13 -11.39
C PRO A 272 19.24 2.53 -11.23
N TRP A 273 19.29 3.16 -10.06
CA TRP A 273 18.60 4.44 -9.86
C TRP A 273 19.13 5.55 -10.75
N ILE A 274 20.43 5.61 -11.06
CA ILE A 274 20.99 6.74 -11.81
C ILE A 274 20.80 6.53 -13.32
N GLY A 275 20.03 7.41 -13.96
CA GLY A 275 19.54 7.26 -15.33
C GLY A 275 20.61 7.31 -16.42
N ASP A 276 21.73 7.99 -16.16
CA ASP A 276 22.86 8.08 -17.11
C ASP A 276 23.58 6.73 -17.34
N GLN A 277 23.41 5.77 -16.43
CA GLN A 277 23.88 4.38 -16.59
C GLN A 277 22.95 3.53 -17.48
N ARG A 278 21.77 4.05 -17.84
CA ARG A 278 20.75 3.38 -18.66
C ARG A 278 19.99 4.35 -19.59
N PRO A 279 20.69 5.12 -20.45
CA PRO A 279 20.08 6.17 -21.25
C PRO A 279 18.94 5.66 -22.15
N GLY A 280 17.80 6.34 -22.11
CA GLY A 280 16.58 6.01 -22.86
C GLY A 280 15.33 6.19 -22.00
N ASP A 281 14.15 6.16 -22.59
CA ASP A 281 12.89 6.39 -21.84
C ASP A 281 12.62 5.33 -20.77
N ASN A 282 13.23 4.14 -20.92
CA ASN A 282 13.11 3.01 -19.99
C ASN A 282 11.65 2.56 -19.81
N LEU A 283 10.87 2.50 -20.90
CA LEU A 283 9.48 2.07 -20.83
C LEU A 283 9.37 0.63 -20.31
N TYR A 284 8.42 0.26 -19.45
CA TYR A 284 7.30 1.05 -18.95
C TYR A 284 7.50 1.43 -17.49
N THR A 285 8.67 1.97 -17.10
CA THR A 285 8.91 2.39 -15.71
C THR A 285 8.17 3.69 -15.40
N ASN A 286 7.83 3.93 -14.13
CA ASN A 286 7.15 5.15 -13.67
C ASN A 286 5.94 5.52 -14.53
N SER A 287 5.10 4.52 -14.80
CA SER A 287 4.00 4.59 -15.75
C SER A 287 2.73 4.03 -15.11
N VAL A 288 1.57 4.42 -15.64
CA VAL A 288 0.38 3.57 -15.59
C VAL A 288 0.33 2.74 -16.87
N ILE A 289 0.05 1.44 -16.73
CA ILE A 289 -0.26 0.54 -17.84
C ILE A 289 -1.70 0.03 -17.71
N ALA A 290 -2.37 -0.15 -18.84
CA ALA A 290 -3.67 -0.83 -18.92
C ALA A 290 -3.48 -2.22 -19.53
N LEU A 291 -3.82 -3.25 -18.78
CA LEU A 291 -3.72 -4.65 -19.16
C LEU A 291 -5.10 -5.19 -19.50
N ASP A 292 -5.23 -5.84 -20.65
CA ASP A 292 -6.38 -6.68 -20.96
C ASP A 292 -6.42 -7.87 -19.99
N VAL A 293 -7.52 -8.05 -19.25
CA VAL A 293 -7.59 -9.05 -18.18
C VAL A 293 -7.52 -10.49 -18.70
N ASP A 294 -7.97 -10.73 -19.93
CA ASP A 294 -7.99 -12.07 -20.50
C ASP A 294 -6.62 -12.51 -21.01
N SER A 295 -5.92 -11.63 -21.70
CA SER A 295 -4.67 -11.93 -22.40
C SER A 295 -3.41 -11.44 -21.71
N GLY A 296 -3.52 -10.44 -20.83
CA GLY A 296 -2.39 -9.72 -20.25
C GLY A 296 -1.75 -8.69 -21.20
N GLU A 297 -2.30 -8.47 -22.40
CA GLU A 297 -1.75 -7.50 -23.36
C GLU A 297 -1.74 -6.08 -22.76
N ILE A 298 -0.61 -5.36 -22.88
CA ILE A 298 -0.57 -3.91 -22.60
C ILE A 298 -1.31 -3.19 -23.73
N ARG A 299 -2.51 -2.72 -23.43
CA ARG A 299 -3.39 -2.01 -24.38
C ARG A 299 -3.03 -0.54 -24.53
N ALA A 300 -2.61 0.07 -23.42
CA ALA A 300 -2.20 1.46 -23.37
C ALA A 300 -1.27 1.70 -22.19
N HIS A 301 -0.52 2.80 -22.23
CA HIS A 301 0.27 3.28 -21.11
C HIS A 301 0.37 4.81 -21.15
N HIS A 302 0.68 5.40 -20.00
CA HIS A 302 1.19 6.76 -19.89
C HIS A 302 2.38 6.75 -18.93
N GLN A 303 3.52 7.29 -19.36
CA GLN A 303 4.72 7.41 -18.54
C GLN A 303 4.76 8.80 -17.91
N TYR A 304 4.64 8.86 -16.59
CA TYR A 304 4.60 10.12 -15.84
C TYR A 304 5.95 10.86 -15.90
N HIS A 305 7.05 10.12 -15.93
CA HIS A 305 8.38 10.67 -16.13
C HIS A 305 9.37 9.63 -16.67
N TRP A 306 10.26 10.05 -17.57
CA TRP A 306 11.14 9.20 -18.39
C TRP A 306 12.57 9.15 -17.84
N ASN A 307 13.30 8.03 -17.95
CA ASN A 307 14.69 7.94 -17.47
C ASN A 307 14.93 8.44 -16.02
N GLY A 308 13.95 8.26 -15.12
CA GLY A 308 13.97 8.88 -13.78
C GLY A 308 15.19 8.49 -12.93
N SER A 309 15.68 9.43 -12.12
CA SER A 309 16.87 9.23 -11.24
C SER A 309 16.64 9.48 -9.75
N TRP A 310 15.41 9.74 -9.35
CA TRP A 310 15.04 10.20 -7.99
C TRP A 310 14.48 9.12 -7.10
N ASP A 311 14.35 7.90 -7.62
CA ASP A 311 13.58 6.83 -7.00
C ASP A 311 12.11 7.27 -6.78
N TRP A 312 11.44 7.74 -7.84
CA TRP A 312 10.04 8.12 -7.79
C TRP A 312 9.14 7.04 -8.43
N ASP A 313 8.92 5.94 -7.72
CA ASP A 313 7.98 4.89 -8.12
C ASP A 313 6.56 5.44 -8.27
N GLU A 314 6.04 5.37 -9.48
CA GLU A 314 4.65 5.72 -9.77
C GLU A 314 3.75 4.48 -9.72
N VAL A 315 3.98 3.65 -8.70
CA VAL A 315 3.26 2.38 -8.51
C VAL A 315 1.86 2.52 -7.95
N SER A 316 1.54 3.65 -7.33
CA SER A 316 0.18 3.89 -6.85
C SER A 316 -0.75 3.80 -8.04
N THR A 317 -1.70 2.87 -7.99
CA THR A 317 -2.66 2.75 -9.08
C THR A 317 -3.56 3.98 -9.08
N PRO A 318 -3.75 4.66 -10.22
CA PRO A 318 -4.63 5.82 -10.31
C PRO A 318 -6.06 5.49 -9.90
N ILE A 319 -6.78 6.46 -9.34
CA ILE A 319 -8.22 6.36 -9.07
C ILE A 319 -8.97 6.43 -10.40
N LEU A 320 -9.89 5.48 -10.63
CA LEU A 320 -10.72 5.42 -11.84
C LEU A 320 -12.03 6.17 -11.57
N MET A 321 -12.10 7.46 -11.91
CA MET A 321 -13.26 8.29 -11.58
C MET A 321 -13.77 9.08 -12.80
N PRO A 322 -15.04 9.49 -12.82
CA PRO A 322 -15.49 10.47 -13.81
C PRO A 322 -14.89 11.86 -13.49
N VAL A 323 -14.58 12.62 -14.53
CA VAL A 323 -14.17 14.03 -14.43
C VAL A 323 -14.90 14.83 -15.50
N GLU A 324 -15.45 15.98 -15.11
CA GLU A 324 -15.98 16.98 -16.03
C GLU A 324 -15.01 18.16 -16.12
N ARG A 325 -14.39 18.38 -17.29
CA ARG A 325 -13.49 19.52 -17.51
C ARG A 325 -13.85 20.26 -18.78
N ALA A 326 -13.95 21.58 -18.68
CA ALA A 326 -14.37 22.47 -19.79
C ALA A 326 -15.70 22.05 -20.46
N GLY A 327 -16.66 21.55 -19.68
CA GLY A 327 -17.97 21.10 -20.17
C GLY A 327 -17.98 19.75 -20.89
N ARG A 328 -16.89 18.96 -20.76
CA ARG A 328 -16.80 17.58 -21.23
C ARG A 328 -16.58 16.64 -20.06
N GLU A 329 -17.47 15.67 -19.92
CA GLU A 329 -17.30 14.53 -19.02
C GLU A 329 -16.49 13.42 -19.70
N PHE A 330 -15.57 12.80 -18.95
CA PHE A 330 -14.78 11.66 -19.40
C PHE A 330 -14.36 10.76 -18.23
N ASN A 331 -14.02 9.52 -18.56
CA ASN A 331 -13.49 8.53 -17.62
C ASN A 331 -12.01 8.81 -17.37
N ALA A 332 -11.68 9.25 -16.17
CA ALA A 332 -10.34 9.68 -15.82
C ALA A 332 -9.52 8.59 -15.09
N LEU A 333 -8.20 8.78 -15.11
CA LEU A 333 -7.26 8.22 -14.16
C LEU A 333 -6.66 9.42 -13.40
N VAL A 334 -6.87 9.48 -12.09
CA VAL A 334 -6.32 10.53 -11.23
C VAL A 334 -5.21 9.94 -10.37
N HIS A 335 -4.01 10.51 -10.47
CA HIS A 335 -2.80 9.99 -9.84
C HIS A 335 -2.02 11.09 -9.12
N PRO A 336 -2.07 11.15 -7.79
CA PRO A 336 -1.13 11.94 -7.01
C PRO A 336 0.24 11.24 -7.02
N GLY A 337 1.16 11.75 -7.84
CA GLY A 337 2.44 11.11 -8.12
C GLY A 337 3.48 11.34 -7.03
N ARG A 338 4.41 10.39 -6.90
CA ARG A 338 5.55 10.52 -5.98
C ARG A 338 6.43 11.71 -6.37
N ASN A 339 6.48 12.02 -7.66
CA ASN A 339 7.15 13.19 -8.23
C ASN A 339 6.58 14.57 -7.82
N GLY A 340 5.46 14.60 -7.10
CA GLY A 340 4.85 15.84 -6.60
C GLY A 340 3.84 16.49 -7.55
N TYR A 341 3.48 15.82 -8.64
CA TYR A 341 2.41 16.24 -9.55
C TYR A 341 1.14 15.42 -9.34
N LEU A 342 -0.01 16.08 -9.43
CA LEU A 342 -1.33 15.49 -9.48
C LEU A 342 -1.73 15.37 -10.95
N TRP A 343 -1.72 14.14 -11.46
CA TRP A 343 -1.96 13.84 -12.87
C TRP A 343 -3.43 13.53 -13.11
N THR A 344 -3.99 14.14 -14.16
CA THR A 344 -5.30 13.79 -14.70
C THR A 344 -5.11 13.25 -16.12
N LEU A 345 -5.51 12.00 -16.32
CA LEU A 345 -5.47 11.33 -17.62
C LEU A 345 -6.88 10.88 -18.00
N GLU A 346 -7.13 10.63 -19.27
CA GLU A 346 -8.35 10.01 -19.78
C GLU A 346 -8.09 8.57 -20.18
N ARG A 347 -8.91 7.63 -19.72
CA ARG A 347 -8.81 6.21 -20.07
C ARG A 347 -9.84 5.81 -21.14
N GLN A 348 -9.37 5.09 -22.14
CA GLN A 348 -10.16 4.49 -23.22
C GLN A 348 -9.65 3.06 -23.49
N ALA A 349 -10.36 2.30 -24.33
CA ALA A 349 -10.06 0.88 -24.59
C ALA A 349 -8.65 0.63 -25.19
N ASP A 350 -8.10 1.60 -25.90
CA ASP A 350 -6.82 1.50 -26.64
C ASP A 350 -5.88 2.69 -26.39
N ARG A 351 -6.22 3.57 -25.44
CA ARG A 351 -5.44 4.79 -25.18
C ARG A 351 -5.59 5.28 -23.74
N ILE A 352 -4.48 5.78 -23.20
CA ILE A 352 -4.47 6.67 -22.03
C ILE A 352 -3.99 8.03 -22.53
N GLY A 353 -4.88 9.03 -22.50
CA GLY A 353 -4.62 10.39 -22.96
C GLY A 353 -4.21 11.30 -21.81
N PHE A 354 -3.18 12.13 -22.00
CA PHE A 354 -2.88 13.21 -21.07
C PHE A 354 -3.99 14.27 -21.11
N VAL A 355 -4.42 14.75 -19.94
CA VAL A 355 -5.35 15.87 -19.81
C VAL A 355 -4.67 17.04 -19.10
N ASP A 356 -4.10 16.79 -17.92
CA ASP A 356 -3.42 17.83 -17.14
C ASP A 356 -2.48 17.24 -16.07
N ALA A 357 -1.55 18.07 -15.58
CA ALA A 357 -0.73 17.77 -14.42
C ALA A 357 -0.33 19.04 -13.67
N GLU A 358 -0.72 19.12 -12.40
CA GLU A 358 -0.51 20.28 -11.54
C GLU A 358 0.36 19.89 -10.33
N PRO A 359 1.37 20.69 -9.94
CA PRO A 359 2.09 20.44 -8.69
C PRO A 359 1.13 20.53 -7.51
N TYR A 360 1.06 19.49 -6.67
CA TYR A 360 0.30 19.51 -5.41
C TYR A 360 1.23 19.63 -4.19
N VAL A 361 2.54 19.53 -4.41
CA VAL A 361 3.59 19.88 -3.46
C VAL A 361 4.70 20.65 -4.16
N TYR A 362 5.60 21.24 -3.37
CA TYR A 362 6.81 21.82 -3.91
C TYR A 362 7.68 20.77 -4.60
N GLN A 363 8.01 21.03 -5.86
CA GLN A 363 8.96 20.25 -6.64
C GLN A 363 9.88 21.19 -7.42
N ASN A 364 11.12 20.75 -7.66
CA ASN A 364 12.11 21.50 -8.44
C ASN A 364 12.78 20.68 -9.55
N ALA A 365 12.45 19.39 -9.69
CA ALA A 365 13.07 18.53 -10.68
C ALA A 365 12.51 18.77 -12.09
N PHE A 366 11.25 19.16 -12.23
CA PHE A 366 10.61 19.41 -13.52
C PHE A 366 10.53 20.92 -13.76
N SER A 367 11.14 21.37 -14.86
CA SER A 367 11.11 22.76 -15.29
C SER A 367 9.87 23.10 -16.12
N SER A 368 9.27 22.11 -16.79
CA SER A 368 7.98 22.23 -17.48
C SER A 368 7.38 20.86 -17.77
N ILE A 369 6.06 20.83 -18.02
CA ILE A 369 5.31 19.70 -18.56
C ILE A 369 4.86 20.06 -19.97
N ASP A 370 5.09 19.17 -20.94
CA ASP A 370 4.55 19.33 -22.28
C ASP A 370 3.01 19.23 -22.24
N PRO A 371 2.27 20.26 -22.71
CA PRO A 371 0.82 20.33 -22.51
C PRO A 371 0.03 19.36 -23.41
N GLU A 372 0.64 18.71 -24.39
CA GLU A 372 -0.03 17.76 -25.28
C GLU A 372 0.20 16.31 -24.83
N THR A 373 1.41 16.02 -24.35
CA THR A 373 1.87 14.65 -24.06
C THR A 373 1.99 14.36 -22.58
N GLY A 374 2.09 15.39 -21.73
CA GLY A 374 2.41 15.26 -20.31
C GLY A 374 3.89 14.99 -20.04
N ARG A 375 4.76 14.97 -21.06
CA ARG A 375 6.18 14.64 -20.88
C ARG A 375 6.91 15.76 -20.11
N PRO A 376 7.59 15.45 -18.99
CA PRO A 376 8.35 16.46 -18.26
C PRO A 376 9.68 16.80 -18.95
N THR A 377 10.06 18.08 -18.87
CA THR A 377 11.44 18.54 -19.07
C THR A 377 12.10 18.70 -17.71
N TYR A 378 13.25 18.06 -17.51
CA TYR A 378 13.98 18.11 -16.25
C TYR A 378 14.82 19.38 -16.12
N ASP A 379 14.97 19.86 -14.89
CA ASP A 379 16.00 20.82 -14.52
C ASP A 379 17.33 20.07 -14.29
N PRO A 380 18.37 20.32 -15.10
CA PRO A 380 19.67 19.66 -14.94
C PRO A 380 20.33 19.92 -13.58
N GLU A 381 20.04 21.05 -12.92
CA GLU A 381 20.60 21.36 -11.59
C GLU A 381 20.08 20.40 -10.50
N HIS A 382 18.91 19.80 -10.74
CA HIS A 382 18.21 18.91 -9.81
C HIS A 382 18.08 17.47 -10.34
N THR A 383 18.84 17.10 -11.37
CA THR A 383 18.82 15.76 -11.98
C THR A 383 20.04 14.94 -11.57
N PRO A 384 19.89 13.85 -10.79
CA PRO A 384 21.02 13.04 -10.35
C PRO A 384 21.78 12.38 -11.49
N ALA A 385 23.11 12.44 -11.43
CA ALA A 385 24.04 11.83 -12.38
C ALA A 385 25.20 11.12 -11.67
N THR A 386 25.87 10.23 -12.38
CA THR A 386 26.96 9.41 -11.82
C THR A 386 28.17 10.29 -11.49
N GLY A 387 28.63 10.22 -10.24
CA GLY A 387 29.75 11.03 -9.73
C GLY A 387 29.36 12.43 -9.25
N GLU A 388 28.08 12.80 -9.33
CA GLU A 388 27.56 14.08 -8.88
C GLU A 388 26.67 13.92 -7.64
N SER A 389 26.58 14.99 -6.85
CA SER A 389 25.69 15.09 -5.69
C SER A 389 24.76 16.26 -5.91
N VAL A 390 23.47 15.98 -6.09
CA VAL A 390 22.45 17.00 -6.39
C VAL A 390 21.31 16.94 -5.39
N ASP A 391 20.76 18.10 -5.05
CA ASP A 391 19.51 18.19 -4.30
C ASP A 391 18.29 18.19 -5.21
N PHE A 392 17.16 17.76 -4.68
CA PHE A 392 15.88 17.72 -5.39
C PHE A 392 14.71 17.65 -4.42
N CYS A 393 13.54 18.09 -4.85
CA CYS A 393 12.28 18.04 -4.11
C CYS A 393 11.16 17.51 -5.03
N PRO A 394 10.23 16.70 -4.50
CA PRO A 394 10.24 16.12 -3.14
C PRO A 394 11.38 15.11 -2.93
N SER A 395 11.62 14.62 -1.71
CA SER A 395 12.63 13.56 -1.50
C SER A 395 12.22 12.24 -2.19
N LEU A 396 13.03 11.18 -2.09
CA LEU A 396 12.68 9.85 -2.63
C LEU A 396 11.35 9.28 -2.10
N TRP A 397 10.87 9.74 -0.93
CA TRP A 397 9.55 9.33 -0.41
C TRP A 397 8.39 10.10 -1.07
N GLY A 398 8.71 11.15 -1.84
CA GLY A 398 7.80 11.87 -2.71
C GLY A 398 6.71 12.66 -2.02
N GLY A 399 5.91 13.37 -2.83
CA GLY A 399 4.73 14.10 -2.34
C GLY A 399 3.65 13.19 -1.76
N LYS A 400 3.64 11.92 -2.20
CA LYS A 400 2.80 10.83 -1.69
C LYS A 400 3.47 9.52 -2.06
N ASP A 401 3.73 8.68 -1.07
CA ASP A 401 4.29 7.34 -1.29
C ASP A 401 3.18 6.34 -1.63
N TRP A 402 3.21 5.13 -1.09
CA TRP A 402 2.18 4.11 -1.29
C TRP A 402 0.81 4.32 -0.63
N PRO A 403 0.65 5.12 0.45
CA PRO A 403 -0.65 5.28 1.08
C PRO A 403 -1.70 5.74 0.05
N PRO A 404 -2.86 5.08 -0.02
CA PRO A 404 -3.86 5.39 -1.03
C PRO A 404 -4.63 6.67 -0.67
N ALA A 405 -4.84 7.49 -1.69
CA ALA A 405 -5.85 8.55 -1.71
C ALA A 405 -7.27 7.96 -1.81
N ALA A 406 -8.29 8.78 -1.61
CA ALA A 406 -9.69 8.39 -1.75
C ALA A 406 -10.49 9.41 -2.56
N TYR A 407 -11.54 8.97 -3.23
CA TYR A 407 -12.49 9.82 -3.93
C TYR A 407 -13.88 9.65 -3.32
N ASN A 408 -14.58 10.75 -3.06
CA ASN A 408 -15.96 10.72 -2.59
C ASN A 408 -16.90 11.25 -3.69
N PRO A 409 -17.81 10.41 -4.23
CA PRO A 409 -18.71 10.82 -5.30
C PRO A 409 -19.78 11.82 -4.86
N GLU A 410 -20.09 11.93 -3.56
CA GLU A 410 -21.09 12.88 -3.04
C GLU A 410 -20.53 14.31 -2.92
N THR A 411 -19.28 14.45 -2.47
CA THR A 411 -18.60 15.75 -2.42
C THR A 411 -17.96 16.12 -3.76
N GLY A 412 -17.65 15.13 -4.60
CA GLY A 412 -16.90 15.29 -5.84
C GLY A 412 -15.42 15.55 -5.62
N LEU A 413 -14.89 15.27 -4.43
CA LEU A 413 -13.51 15.59 -4.05
C LEU A 413 -12.62 14.35 -3.94
N VAL A 414 -11.34 14.54 -4.29
CA VAL A 414 -10.25 13.60 -4.04
C VAL A 414 -9.48 14.06 -2.81
N TYR A 415 -9.23 13.14 -1.88
CA TYR A 415 -8.50 13.37 -0.64
C TYR A 415 -7.15 12.67 -0.68
N ILE A 416 -6.07 13.43 -0.49
CA ILE A 416 -4.68 12.98 -0.71
C ILE A 416 -3.89 13.04 0.61
N PRO A 417 -3.25 11.94 1.05
CA PRO A 417 -2.34 11.95 2.20
C PRO A 417 -0.95 12.42 1.76
N VAL A 418 -0.75 13.74 1.78
CA VAL A 418 0.42 14.42 1.22
C VAL A 418 1.57 14.48 2.21
N ASN A 419 2.80 14.46 1.68
CA ASN A 419 4.02 14.87 2.35
C ASN A 419 4.67 16.07 1.64
N GLU A 420 4.90 17.17 2.37
CA GLU A 420 5.44 18.45 1.91
C GLU A 420 6.70 18.83 2.70
N ASN A 421 7.45 19.83 2.22
CA ASN A 421 8.62 20.46 2.83
C ASN A 421 9.80 19.52 3.06
N HIS A 422 9.82 18.35 2.42
CA HIS A 422 10.95 17.43 2.47
C HIS A 422 11.60 17.22 1.09
N CYS A 423 12.92 17.23 1.10
CA CYS A 423 13.75 17.12 -0.09
C CYS A 423 14.84 16.06 0.10
N GLY A 424 15.51 15.69 -0.98
CA GLY A 424 16.57 14.70 -1.00
C GLY A 424 17.87 15.29 -1.53
N VAL A 425 18.98 14.62 -1.21
CA VAL A 425 20.24 14.74 -1.94
C VAL A 425 20.64 13.34 -2.40
N ILE A 426 20.93 13.17 -3.69
CA ILE A 426 21.46 11.91 -4.23
C ILE A 426 22.87 12.14 -4.74
N GLU A 427 23.81 11.34 -4.23
CA GLU A 427 25.15 11.15 -4.81
C GLU A 427 25.12 9.89 -5.69
N GLY A 428 25.22 10.06 -7.01
CA GLY A 428 25.19 8.97 -7.98
C GLY A 428 26.52 8.20 -8.04
N ARG A 429 26.45 6.87 -8.14
CA ARG A 429 27.62 5.97 -8.13
C ARG A 429 27.45 4.84 -9.15
N GLU A 430 28.57 4.42 -9.72
CA GLU A 430 28.59 3.19 -10.51
C GLU A 430 28.23 1.98 -9.64
N VAL A 431 27.43 1.07 -10.20
CA VAL A 431 27.04 -0.17 -9.53
C VAL A 431 27.06 -1.33 -10.51
N THR A 432 27.52 -2.49 -10.04
CA THR A 432 27.45 -3.74 -10.79
C THR A 432 26.35 -4.60 -10.21
N TYR A 433 25.49 -5.15 -11.07
CA TYR A 433 24.43 -6.05 -10.64
C TYR A 433 25.01 -7.34 -10.06
N MET A 434 24.48 -7.73 -8.90
CA MET A 434 24.70 -9.03 -8.29
C MET A 434 23.34 -9.54 -7.80
N PRO A 435 22.89 -10.75 -8.22
CA PRO A 435 21.60 -11.28 -7.79
C PRO A 435 21.41 -11.21 -6.27
N GLY A 436 20.24 -10.71 -5.85
CA GLY A 436 19.88 -10.58 -4.44
C GLY A 436 20.62 -9.47 -3.68
N SER A 437 21.45 -8.67 -4.34
CA SER A 437 22.16 -7.53 -3.77
C SER A 437 21.55 -6.21 -4.22
N SER A 438 21.76 -5.14 -3.44
CA SER A 438 21.34 -3.79 -3.84
C SER A 438 21.96 -3.40 -5.19
N TYR A 439 21.12 -2.83 -6.05
CA TYR A 439 21.43 -2.34 -7.40
C TYR A 439 20.99 -0.88 -7.58
N THR A 440 20.96 -0.09 -6.50
CA THR A 440 20.55 1.32 -6.57
C THR A 440 21.62 2.20 -7.21
N GLY A 441 22.89 2.04 -6.84
CA GLY A 441 23.96 2.92 -7.34
C GLY A 441 23.86 4.35 -6.83
N ALA A 442 23.35 4.54 -5.61
CA ALA A 442 23.16 5.87 -5.03
C ALA A 442 23.50 5.90 -3.53
N ARG A 443 23.92 7.06 -3.04
CA ARG A 443 23.87 7.42 -1.63
C ARG A 443 22.89 8.56 -1.44
N THR A 444 22.03 8.45 -0.44
CA THR A 444 20.97 9.43 -0.20
C THR A 444 21.14 10.18 1.11
N GLU A 445 20.71 11.44 1.10
CA GLU A 445 20.47 12.26 2.28
C GLU A 445 19.07 12.85 2.21
N PHE A 446 18.52 13.22 3.37
CA PHE A 446 17.19 13.81 3.51
C PHE A 446 17.35 15.20 4.13
N THR A 447 16.63 16.17 3.58
CA THR A 447 16.65 17.56 4.03
C THR A 447 15.22 18.07 4.20
N LEU A 448 15.05 19.09 5.04
CA LEU A 448 13.80 19.83 5.16
C LEU A 448 13.97 21.19 4.51
N ARG A 449 13.05 21.53 3.61
CA ARG A 449 13.00 22.86 2.98
C ARG A 449 12.62 23.92 4.01
N GLU A 450 11.61 23.60 4.83
CA GLU A 450 11.14 24.42 5.94
C GLU A 450 11.27 23.61 7.25
N PRO A 451 12.38 23.76 8.01
CA PRO A 451 12.62 22.94 9.20
C PRO A 451 11.52 23.01 10.26
N GLU A 452 10.86 24.17 10.39
CA GLU A 452 9.74 24.41 11.31
C GLU A 452 8.35 24.25 10.65
N GLY A 453 8.31 24.00 9.33
CA GLY A 453 7.07 23.85 8.57
C GLY A 453 6.35 22.53 8.82
N ASN A 454 5.14 22.40 8.27
CA ASN A 454 4.43 21.12 8.22
C ASN A 454 5.19 20.11 7.35
N ILE A 455 4.97 18.82 7.60
CA ILE A 455 5.47 17.74 6.75
C ILE A 455 4.34 16.96 6.13
N GLY A 456 3.26 16.68 6.87
CA GLY A 456 2.10 16.00 6.32
C GLY A 456 1.00 16.99 5.99
N GLU A 457 0.19 16.69 4.99
CA GLU A 457 -1.09 17.35 4.75
C GLU A 457 -2.16 16.33 4.36
N ILE A 458 -3.43 16.60 4.69
CA ILE A 458 -4.55 16.02 3.95
C ILE A 458 -5.07 17.14 3.05
N GLN A 459 -4.91 16.98 1.74
CA GLN A 459 -5.43 17.93 0.76
C GLN A 459 -6.71 17.38 0.14
N ALA A 460 -7.69 18.26 -0.09
CA ALA A 460 -8.90 17.95 -0.85
C ALA A 460 -8.90 18.71 -2.18
N TRP A 461 -9.10 17.98 -3.27
CA TRP A 461 -9.03 18.49 -4.63
C TRP A 461 -10.33 18.27 -5.38
N ASN A 462 -10.79 19.30 -6.08
CA ASN A 462 -11.85 19.18 -7.06
C ASN A 462 -11.24 18.93 -8.44
N MET A 463 -11.34 17.70 -8.94
CA MET A 463 -10.72 17.32 -10.21
C MET A 463 -11.43 17.88 -11.44
N ASN A 464 -12.66 18.37 -11.30
CA ASN A 464 -13.37 19.05 -12.38
C ASN A 464 -12.79 20.45 -12.64
N THR A 465 -12.32 21.13 -11.60
CA THR A 465 -11.70 22.46 -11.71
C THR A 465 -10.17 22.41 -11.73
N GLY A 466 -9.54 21.38 -11.16
CA GLY A 466 -8.09 21.35 -10.94
C GLY A 466 -7.68 22.24 -9.77
N GLU A 467 -8.52 22.38 -8.75
CA GLU A 467 -8.25 23.28 -7.63
C GLU A 467 -8.28 22.53 -6.30
N GLU A 468 -7.30 22.84 -5.44
CA GLU A 468 -7.35 22.51 -4.02
C GLU A 468 -8.50 23.29 -3.37
N VAL A 469 -9.37 22.59 -2.66
CA VAL A 469 -10.53 23.15 -1.95
C VAL A 469 -10.15 23.50 -0.52
N TRP A 470 -9.42 22.61 0.15
CA TRP A 470 -8.91 22.80 1.51
C TRP A 470 -7.74 21.86 1.78
N SER A 471 -6.93 22.21 2.79
CA SER A 471 -5.85 21.38 3.32
C SER A 471 -5.81 21.40 4.85
N VAL A 472 -5.39 20.28 5.44
CA VAL A 472 -5.14 20.13 6.88
C VAL A 472 -3.68 19.75 7.09
N GLU A 473 -2.93 20.61 7.78
CA GLU A 473 -1.49 20.42 7.98
C GLU A 473 -1.14 19.62 9.24
N PHE A 474 -0.06 18.84 9.15
CA PHE A 474 0.51 18.04 10.23
C PHE A 474 2.01 18.26 10.35
N GLN A 475 2.51 18.32 11.58
CA GLN A 475 3.95 18.44 11.85
C GLN A 475 4.73 17.17 11.52
N SER A 476 4.06 16.02 11.48
CA SER A 476 4.60 14.73 11.04
C SER A 476 4.16 14.43 9.62
N HIS A 477 4.90 13.55 8.95
CA HIS A 477 4.52 12.95 7.68
C HIS A 477 3.20 12.17 7.75
N ASN A 478 2.67 11.83 6.56
CA ASN A 478 1.50 11.00 6.35
C ASN A 478 1.88 9.69 5.64
N TRP A 479 1.78 8.59 6.39
CA TRP A 479 1.95 7.22 5.90
C TRP A 479 0.67 6.37 5.99
N GLY A 480 -0.46 7.00 6.29
CA GLY A 480 -1.76 6.32 6.48
C GLY A 480 -2.63 6.50 5.25
N GLY A 481 -3.28 5.42 4.83
CA GLY A 481 -4.28 5.49 3.77
C GLY A 481 -5.52 6.28 4.21
N ILE A 482 -6.23 6.83 3.24
CA ILE A 482 -7.48 7.55 3.45
C ILE A 482 -8.68 6.61 3.19
N LEU A 483 -9.74 6.75 3.97
CA LEU A 483 -11.08 6.21 3.72
C LEU A 483 -12.07 7.38 3.74
N THR A 484 -13.08 7.38 2.88
CA THR A 484 -14.20 8.34 2.95
C THR A 484 -15.55 7.64 2.92
N THR A 485 -16.59 8.25 3.49
CA THR A 485 -17.90 7.60 3.65
C THR A 485 -19.06 8.52 3.26
N GLY A 486 -20.24 7.94 3.01
CA GLY A 486 -21.51 8.65 2.78
C GLY A 486 -21.96 9.51 3.96
N GLY A 487 -21.40 9.28 5.14
CA GLY A 487 -21.57 10.16 6.32
C GLY A 487 -20.87 11.52 6.23
N ASN A 488 -20.34 11.92 5.06
CA ASN A 488 -19.50 13.12 4.85
C ASN A 488 -18.25 13.13 5.74
N LEU A 489 -17.58 11.98 5.85
CA LEU A 489 -16.37 11.82 6.67
C LEU A 489 -15.16 11.37 5.86
N ILE A 490 -13.99 11.72 6.38
CA ILE A 490 -12.69 11.16 6.01
C ILE A 490 -12.08 10.52 7.25
N PHE A 491 -11.66 9.26 7.14
CA PHE A 491 -10.87 8.58 8.15
C PHE A 491 -9.42 8.44 7.68
N SER A 492 -8.48 8.80 8.56
CA SER A 492 -7.06 8.72 8.27
C SER A 492 -6.24 8.38 9.52
N GLY A 493 -5.20 7.59 9.29
CA GLY A 493 -4.06 7.43 10.19
C GLY A 493 -2.84 8.16 9.62
N GLY A 494 -1.64 7.73 9.99
CA GLY A 494 -0.44 8.04 9.20
C GLY A 494 0.67 8.77 9.93
N THR A 495 0.35 9.38 11.07
CA THR A 495 1.26 10.27 11.77
C THR A 495 1.98 9.55 12.91
N SER A 496 3.20 10.00 13.22
CA SER A 496 3.99 9.50 14.36
C SER A 496 3.31 9.77 15.73
N ASP A 497 2.24 10.56 15.78
CA ASP A 497 1.51 10.88 17.00
C ASP A 497 0.54 9.78 17.48
N ARG A 498 0.21 8.81 16.60
CA ARG A 498 -0.64 7.62 16.82
C ARG A 498 -2.16 7.84 16.82
N TYR A 499 -2.62 9.01 16.38
CA TYR A 499 -4.06 9.24 16.28
C TYR A 499 -4.64 8.65 15.00
N PHE A 500 -5.73 7.92 15.15
CA PHE A 500 -6.71 7.69 14.11
C PHE A 500 -7.74 8.82 14.17
N ARG A 501 -8.08 9.43 13.05
CA ARG A 501 -8.88 10.66 13.00
C ARG A 501 -10.08 10.50 12.08
N ALA A 502 -11.11 11.28 12.37
CA ALA A 502 -12.19 11.55 11.44
C ALA A 502 -12.27 13.06 11.18
N HIS A 503 -12.33 13.44 9.91
CA HIS A 503 -12.50 14.82 9.46
C HIS A 503 -13.82 14.97 8.70
N ASP A 504 -14.43 16.16 8.78
CA ASP A 504 -15.52 16.54 7.87
C ASP A 504 -14.99 16.57 6.43
N ALA A 505 -15.63 15.82 5.53
CA ALA A 505 -15.11 15.64 4.17
C ALA A 505 -15.24 16.90 3.29
N SER A 506 -16.09 17.85 3.68
CA SER A 506 -16.33 19.09 2.94
C SER A 506 -15.41 20.24 3.38
N SER A 507 -14.92 20.23 4.62
CA SER A 507 -14.17 21.34 5.22
C SER A 507 -12.81 20.98 5.81
N GLY A 508 -12.54 19.69 6.05
CA GLY A 508 -11.30 19.21 6.69
C GLY A 508 -11.30 19.33 8.23
N GLU A 509 -12.36 19.85 8.86
CA GLU A 509 -12.42 19.98 10.32
C GLU A 509 -12.24 18.62 11.01
N GLU A 510 -11.29 18.52 11.96
CA GLU A 510 -11.13 17.31 12.80
C GLU A 510 -12.31 17.19 13.76
N LEU A 511 -13.19 16.23 13.54
CA LEU A 511 -14.40 16.01 14.35
C LEU A 511 -14.18 14.99 15.47
N TRP A 512 -13.26 14.05 15.26
CA TRP A 512 -12.97 12.98 16.21
C TRP A 512 -11.54 12.48 16.05
N ARG A 513 -10.96 11.99 17.15
CA ARG A 513 -9.72 11.22 17.12
C ARG A 513 -9.60 10.24 18.28
N PHE A 514 -8.88 9.15 18.05
CA PHE A 514 -8.51 8.18 19.06
C PHE A 514 -7.04 7.80 18.96
N ARG A 515 -6.34 7.70 20.10
CA ARG A 515 -4.92 7.36 20.13
C ARG A 515 -4.72 5.85 20.25
N THR A 516 -4.16 5.23 19.21
CA THR A 516 -3.90 3.79 19.16
C THR A 516 -2.58 3.39 19.83
N ASN A 517 -2.27 2.10 19.86
CA ASN A 517 -1.05 1.55 20.46
C ASN A 517 0.23 2.03 19.73
N SER A 518 0.22 2.08 18.40
CA SER A 518 1.37 2.37 17.52
C SER A 518 1.03 3.47 16.50
N GLY A 519 1.98 3.85 15.65
CA GLY A 519 1.66 4.64 14.47
C GLY A 519 0.80 3.83 13.51
N ILE A 520 -0.04 4.51 12.73
CA ILE A 520 -1.00 3.86 11.85
C ILE A 520 -0.52 4.03 10.42
N ILE A 521 0.01 2.98 9.81
CA ILE A 521 0.28 2.95 8.37
C ILE A 521 -0.67 1.99 7.64
N GLY A 522 -1.58 1.35 8.37
CA GLY A 522 -2.60 0.49 7.79
C GLY A 522 -3.63 1.29 7.02
N VAL A 523 -4.16 0.69 5.95
CA VAL A 523 -5.29 1.26 5.20
C VAL A 523 -6.58 1.02 5.99
N PRO A 524 -7.38 2.05 6.31
CA PRO A 524 -8.66 1.87 6.99
C PRO A 524 -9.73 1.26 6.06
N SER A 525 -10.71 0.58 6.65
CA SER A 525 -11.93 0.09 5.99
C SER A 525 -13.16 0.34 6.86
N THR A 526 -14.35 0.29 6.26
CA THR A 526 -15.64 0.31 6.96
C THR A 526 -16.55 -0.77 6.42
N PHE A 527 -17.44 -1.29 7.25
CA PHE A 527 -18.34 -2.39 6.94
C PHE A 527 -19.53 -2.32 7.90
N SER A 528 -20.57 -3.12 7.66
CA SER A 528 -21.64 -3.29 8.64
C SER A 528 -21.96 -4.76 8.89
N VAL A 529 -22.34 -5.06 10.14
CA VAL A 529 -22.78 -6.39 10.56
C VAL A 529 -24.08 -6.22 11.32
N ASP A 530 -25.10 -6.98 10.95
CA ASP A 530 -26.45 -6.91 11.54
C ASP A 530 -27.02 -5.47 11.60
N GLY A 531 -26.69 -4.65 10.60
CA GLY A 531 -27.17 -3.27 10.47
C GLY A 531 -26.42 -2.23 11.31
N LYS A 532 -25.31 -2.61 11.96
CA LYS A 532 -24.42 -1.69 12.68
C LYS A 532 -23.16 -1.44 11.89
N GLN A 533 -22.81 -0.18 11.65
CA GLN A 533 -21.59 0.23 10.95
C GLN A 533 -20.38 0.22 11.89
N TYR A 534 -19.26 -0.27 11.34
CA TYR A 534 -17.96 -0.32 11.98
C TYR A 534 -16.91 0.36 11.10
N VAL A 535 -15.87 0.92 11.73
CA VAL A 535 -14.66 1.39 11.06
C VAL A 535 -13.46 0.68 11.68
N ALA A 536 -12.57 0.14 10.85
CA ALA A 536 -11.44 -0.67 11.29
C ALA A 536 -10.12 -0.22 10.67
N VAL A 537 -9.03 -0.36 11.43
CA VAL A 537 -7.68 -0.06 10.96
C VAL A 537 -6.62 -0.85 11.72
N GLN A 538 -5.52 -1.21 11.04
CA GLN A 538 -4.34 -1.79 11.68
C GLN A 538 -3.39 -0.69 12.18
N SER A 539 -3.03 -0.74 13.47
CA SER A 539 -2.04 0.10 14.13
C SER A 539 -0.74 -0.68 14.40
N GLY A 540 0.28 -0.34 13.63
CA GLY A 540 1.61 -0.94 13.67
C GLY A 540 2.51 -0.27 12.64
N TRP A 541 3.41 0.60 13.08
CA TRP A 541 4.29 1.34 12.17
C TRP A 541 5.68 0.70 12.05
N GLY A 542 6.44 1.12 11.03
CA GLY A 542 7.81 0.69 10.81
C GLY A 542 8.32 1.15 9.45
N VAL A 543 9.35 0.47 8.96
CA VAL A 543 9.82 0.58 7.57
C VAL A 543 10.10 2.05 7.19
N ASP A 544 9.55 2.56 6.09
CA ASP A 544 9.82 3.90 5.60
C ASP A 544 9.22 4.99 6.48
N ALA A 545 8.05 4.78 7.08
CA ALA A 545 7.48 5.73 8.03
C ALA A 545 8.44 5.98 9.21
N ALA A 546 9.02 4.90 9.77
CA ALA A 546 10.01 5.03 10.84
C ALA A 546 11.35 5.61 10.34
N GLY A 547 11.76 5.25 9.12
CA GLY A 547 12.95 5.80 8.46
C GLY A 547 12.85 7.31 8.25
N MET A 548 11.74 7.78 7.69
CA MET A 548 11.47 9.19 7.45
C MET A 548 11.37 9.97 8.76
N THR A 549 10.70 9.45 9.79
CA THR A 549 10.69 10.09 11.12
C THR A 549 12.09 10.27 11.67
N ALA A 550 12.97 9.25 11.58
CA ALA A 550 14.34 9.36 12.06
C ALA A 550 15.14 10.45 11.32
N ARG A 551 14.88 10.63 10.01
CA ARG A 551 15.52 11.70 9.21
C ARG A 551 14.97 13.09 9.54
N ILE A 552 13.67 13.22 9.72
CA ILE A 552 13.03 14.47 10.19
C ILE A 552 13.61 14.86 11.56
N ASP A 553 13.68 13.92 12.49
CA ASP A 553 14.25 14.15 13.83
C ASP A 553 15.71 14.59 13.76
N GLN A 554 16.50 13.99 12.87
CA GLN A 554 17.89 14.38 12.64
C GLN A 554 17.99 15.85 12.18
N GLN A 555 17.14 16.26 11.23
CA GLN A 555 17.12 17.63 10.70
C GLN A 555 16.64 18.65 11.73
N ARG A 556 15.65 18.27 12.56
CA ARG A 556 15.08 19.14 13.60
C ARG A 556 15.84 19.13 14.92
N GLY A 557 16.80 18.23 15.10
CA GLY A 557 17.45 18.00 16.39
C GLY A 557 16.49 17.47 17.46
N THR A 558 15.44 16.76 17.04
CA THR A 558 14.40 16.18 17.92
C THR A 558 14.57 14.67 18.05
N ARG A 559 13.71 14.06 18.88
CA ARG A 559 13.58 12.61 18.95
C ARG A 559 12.12 12.25 19.19
N THR A 560 11.52 11.61 18.21
CA THR A 560 10.15 11.14 18.23
C THR A 560 10.14 9.67 18.62
N PHE A 561 9.42 9.35 19.68
CA PHE A 561 9.22 7.97 20.11
C PHE A 561 7.80 7.53 19.78
N VAL A 562 7.70 6.47 18.98
CA VAL A 562 6.44 5.81 18.66
C VAL A 562 6.62 4.31 18.93
N PRO A 563 5.82 3.72 19.83
CA PRO A 563 5.84 2.28 20.06
C PRO A 563 5.64 1.50 18.77
N GLN A 564 6.43 0.45 18.55
CA GLN A 564 6.07 -0.58 17.59
C GLN A 564 4.89 -1.41 18.13
N GLY A 565 4.11 -2.00 17.24
CA GLY A 565 2.99 -2.86 17.60
C GLY A 565 2.36 -3.49 16.37
N GLY A 566 1.29 -4.21 16.62
CA GLY A 566 0.42 -4.81 15.61
C GLY A 566 -0.92 -5.11 16.27
N VAL A 567 -1.87 -4.22 16.05
CA VAL A 567 -3.22 -4.32 16.64
C VAL A 567 -4.24 -3.87 15.61
N VAL A 568 -5.30 -4.64 15.42
CA VAL A 568 -6.51 -4.20 14.75
C VAL A 568 -7.38 -3.47 15.76
N TRP A 569 -7.79 -2.26 15.41
CA TRP A 569 -8.76 -1.48 16.16
C TRP A 569 -10.06 -1.41 15.38
N VAL A 570 -11.17 -1.64 16.06
CA VAL A 570 -12.51 -1.50 15.48
C VAL A 570 -13.34 -0.56 16.33
N PHE A 571 -14.02 0.35 15.65
CA PHE A 571 -14.79 1.43 16.22
C PHE A 571 -16.24 1.38 15.71
N ALA A 572 -17.19 1.74 16.56
CA ALA A 572 -18.60 1.91 16.18
C ALA A 572 -19.29 2.88 17.15
N LEU A 573 -20.49 3.33 16.82
CA LEU A 573 -21.33 4.07 17.75
C LEU A 573 -21.82 3.14 18.89
N SER A 574 -22.06 3.72 20.06
CA SER A 574 -22.72 3.00 21.16
C SER A 574 -24.19 2.74 20.82
N ASP A 575 -24.74 1.64 21.36
CA ASP A 575 -26.15 1.25 21.16
C ASP A 575 -27.15 2.17 21.87
#